data_AF-A0A7X5ILX4-F1
#
_entry.id   AF-A0A7X5ILX4-F1
#
_cell.length_a   1.000
_cell.length_b   1.000
_cell.length_c   1.000
_cell.angle_alpha   90.00
_cell.angle_beta   90.00
_cell.angle_gamma   90.00
#
_symmetry.space_group_name_H-M   'P 1'
#
loop_
_entity.id
_entity.type
_entity.pdbx_description
1 polymer ?
#
loop_
_entity_poly.entity_id
_entity_poly.type
_entity_poly.pdbx_seq_one_letter_code
_entity_poly.pdbx_strand_id
1 'polypeptide(L)'
;MSGFSKYLKRYLEEREITAAELAQEMQMDRSTVFRYTTGTRAPSDIDIVRKIANALQMQNSDKIRLLEEYDRATLGEKTVNSYQYVRKLLGNLKNVTEKVCLDVGKWKQAAALLGTEGNICLESRKEIEMCWILCGRL
;
A
#
# COMPACT_ATOMS: atom_id res chain seq x y z
N MET A 1 -10.23 21.84 10.05
CA MET A 1 -10.61 20.42 10.15
C MET A 1 -9.89 19.61 9.09
N SER A 2 -9.19 18.56 9.50
CA SER A 2 -8.50 17.62 8.59
C SER A 2 -9.50 16.69 7.88
N GLY A 3 -9.08 16.07 6.77
CA GLY A 3 -9.86 15.05 6.05
C GLY A 3 -10.34 13.93 6.98
N PHE A 4 -9.46 13.47 7.87
CA PHE A 4 -9.77 12.51 8.93
C PHE A 4 -10.97 12.91 9.79
N SER A 5 -10.92 14.10 10.41
CA SER A 5 -12.00 14.55 11.31
C SER A 5 -13.35 14.70 10.60
N LYS A 6 -13.33 15.14 9.33
CA LYS A 6 -14.52 15.27 8.51
C LYS A 6 -15.13 13.91 8.19
N TYR A 7 -14.30 12.95 7.79
CA TYR A 7 -14.75 11.60 7.46
C TYR A 7 -15.31 10.90 8.72
N LEU A 8 -14.59 10.96 9.85
CA LEU A 8 -15.04 10.36 11.10
C LEU A 8 -16.36 10.98 11.58
N LYS A 9 -16.47 12.31 11.57
CA LYS A 9 -17.71 13.00 11.97
C LYS A 9 -18.90 12.58 11.11
N ARG A 10 -18.73 12.58 9.79
CA ARG A 10 -19.78 12.16 8.86
C ARG A 10 -20.19 10.70 9.09
N TYR A 11 -19.22 9.80 9.32
CA TYR A 11 -19.51 8.40 9.59
C TYR A 11 -20.35 8.21 10.87
N LEU A 12 -20.06 8.97 11.92
CA LEU A 12 -20.83 8.96 13.16
C LEU A 12 -22.25 9.47 12.94
N GLU A 13 -22.41 10.57 12.19
CA GLU A 13 -23.72 11.14 11.85
C GLU A 13 -24.57 10.17 11.01
N GLU A 14 -24.00 9.51 9.99
CA GLU A 14 -24.69 8.52 9.15
C GLU A 14 -25.16 7.28 9.91
N ARG A 15 -24.52 6.97 11.04
CA ARG A 15 -24.82 5.81 11.89
C ARG A 15 -25.58 6.17 13.16
N GLU A 16 -25.92 7.45 13.33
CA GLU A 16 -26.57 7.99 14.54
C GLU A 16 -25.79 7.71 15.83
N ILE A 17 -24.46 7.57 15.74
CA ILE A 17 -23.58 7.33 16.89
C ILE A 17 -23.05 8.66 17.40
N THR A 18 -23.18 8.90 18.70
CA THR A 18 -22.63 10.09 19.35
C THR A 18 -21.14 9.94 19.69
N ALA A 19 -20.42 11.06 19.73
CA ALA A 19 -19.03 11.07 20.19
C ALA A 19 -18.88 10.58 21.65
N ALA A 20 -19.94 10.69 22.45
CA ALA A 20 -19.96 10.20 23.83
C ALA A 20 -20.02 8.67 23.90
N GLU A 21 -20.83 8.04 23.05
CA GLU A 21 -20.90 6.57 22.94
C GLU A 21 -19.58 5.99 22.44
N LEU A 22 -18.97 6.61 21.42
CA LEU A 22 -17.64 6.20 20.97
C LEU A 22 -16.58 6.32 22.08
N ALA A 23 -16.65 7.37 22.90
CA ALA A 23 -15.75 7.54 24.04
C ALA A 23 -15.92 6.45 25.10
N GLN A 24 -17.17 6.02 25.36
CA GLN A 24 -17.46 4.92 26.27
C GLN A 24 -16.92 3.59 25.73
N GLU A 25 -17.18 3.29 24.46
CA GLU A 25 -16.73 2.05 23.80
C GLU A 25 -15.20 1.95 23.80
N MET A 26 -14.53 3.06 23.53
CA MET A 26 -13.06 3.12 23.54
C MET A 26 -12.44 3.21 24.93
N GLN A 27 -13.25 3.39 25.98
CA GLN A 27 -12.78 3.70 27.34
C GLN A 27 -11.82 4.90 27.37
N MET A 28 -12.15 5.94 26.61
CA MET A 28 -11.37 7.17 26.49
C MET A 28 -12.12 8.37 27.07
N ASP A 29 -11.38 9.39 27.47
CA ASP A 29 -11.97 10.64 27.93
C ASP A 29 -12.81 11.31 26.82
N ARG A 30 -14.03 11.73 27.16
CA ARG A 30 -15.00 12.34 26.22
C ARG A 30 -14.43 13.57 25.52
N SER A 31 -13.65 14.39 26.22
CA SER A 31 -13.04 15.59 25.60
C SER A 31 -12.02 15.21 24.53
N THR A 32 -11.34 14.07 24.69
CA THR A 32 -10.36 13.59 23.71
C THR A 32 -11.03 13.11 22.43
N VAL A 33 -12.06 12.28 22.54
CA VAL A 33 -12.84 11.84 21.38
C VAL A 33 -13.54 13.02 20.70
N PHE A 34 -14.09 13.94 21.47
CA PHE A 34 -14.68 15.17 20.93
C PHE A 34 -13.67 16.02 20.14
N ARG A 35 -12.41 16.10 20.60
CA ARG A 35 -11.36 16.80 19.85
C ARG A 35 -10.97 16.08 18.55
N TYR A 36 -11.04 14.75 18.52
CA TYR A 36 -10.82 13.97 17.30
C TYR A 36 -11.94 14.20 16.27
N THR A 37 -13.20 14.17 16.71
CA THR A 37 -14.36 14.38 15.83
C THR A 37 -14.47 15.83 15.36
N THR A 38 -14.14 16.80 16.21
CA THR A 38 -14.10 18.23 15.82
C THR A 38 -12.84 18.61 15.05
N GLY A 39 -11.82 17.75 15.00
CA GLY A 39 -10.57 17.98 14.29
C GLY A 39 -9.69 19.06 14.90
N THR A 40 -9.90 19.39 16.18
CA THR A 40 -9.02 20.28 16.96
C THR A 40 -7.78 19.55 17.45
N ARG A 41 -7.82 18.21 17.50
CA ARG A 41 -6.68 17.33 17.76
C ARG A 41 -6.76 16.12 16.83
N ALA A 42 -5.62 15.69 16.29
CA ALA A 42 -5.51 14.39 15.62
C ALA A 42 -5.09 13.31 16.64
N PRO A 43 -5.49 12.05 16.45
CA PRO A 43 -4.90 10.93 17.19
C PRO A 43 -3.38 10.96 17.05
N SER A 44 -2.66 10.70 18.15
CA SER A 44 -1.19 10.69 18.15
C SER A 44 -0.60 9.43 17.51
N ASP A 45 -1.40 8.37 17.41
CA ASP A 45 -0.97 7.06 16.95
C ASP A 45 -2.03 6.45 16.04
N ILE A 46 -1.57 5.73 15.01
CA ILE A 46 -2.42 4.95 14.10
C ILE A 46 -3.20 3.85 14.84
N ASP A 47 -2.67 3.33 15.95
CA ASP A 47 -3.36 2.32 16.74
C ASP A 47 -4.64 2.85 17.39
N ILE A 48 -4.67 4.15 17.74
CA ILE A 48 -5.91 4.80 18.21
C ILE A 48 -6.94 4.83 17.09
N VAL A 49 -6.52 5.13 15.85
CA VAL A 49 -7.40 5.13 14.67
C VAL A 49 -7.94 3.73 14.39
N ARG A 50 -7.09 2.69 14.52
CA ARG A 50 -7.51 1.30 14.38
C ARG A 50 -8.51 0.90 15.45
N LYS A 51 -8.31 1.33 16.70
CA LYS A 51 -9.27 1.12 17.79
C LYS A 51 -10.60 1.81 17.51
N ILE A 52 -10.60 3.05 16.99
CA ILE A 52 -11.83 3.75 16.56
C ILE A 52 -12.58 2.91 15.52
N ALA A 53 -11.88 2.45 14.47
CA ALA A 53 -12.52 1.66 13.41
C ALA A 53 -13.10 0.33 13.92
N ASN A 54 -12.41 -0.31 14.88
CA ASN A 54 -12.88 -1.56 15.48
C ASN A 54 -14.07 -1.32 16.44
N ALA A 55 -14.02 -0.27 17.26
CA ALA A 55 -15.10 0.12 18.17
C ALA A 55 -16.39 0.44 17.40
N LEU A 56 -16.26 1.10 16.24
CA LEU A 56 -17.37 1.38 15.34
C LEU A 56 -17.77 0.19 14.44
N GLN A 57 -17.09 -0.95 14.58
CA GLN A 57 -17.30 -2.15 13.76
C GLN A 57 -17.35 -1.84 12.25
N MET A 58 -16.46 -0.95 11.81
CA MET A 58 -16.43 -0.47 10.43
C MET A 58 -16.21 -1.62 9.45
N GLN A 59 -16.88 -1.54 8.29
CA GLN A 59 -16.56 -2.40 7.16
C GLN A 59 -15.13 -2.15 6.68
N ASN A 60 -14.52 -3.16 6.05
CA ASN A 60 -13.12 -3.08 5.62
C ASN A 60 -12.86 -1.88 4.68
N SER A 61 -13.80 -1.56 3.79
CA SER A 61 -13.71 -0.39 2.91
C SER A 61 -13.64 0.92 3.67
N ASP A 62 -14.50 1.08 4.69
CA ASP A 62 -14.58 2.29 5.51
C ASP A 62 -13.35 2.44 6.41
N LYS A 63 -12.88 1.32 6.96
CA LYS A 63 -11.65 1.27 7.76
C LYS A 63 -10.43 1.68 6.94
N ILE A 64 -10.29 1.17 5.73
CA ILE A 64 -9.21 1.58 4.81
C ILE A 64 -9.32 3.08 4.55
N ARG A 65 -10.52 3.57 4.25
CA ARG A 65 -10.73 4.99 3.95
C ARG A 65 -10.38 5.88 5.14
N LEU A 66 -10.80 5.52 6.36
CA LEU A 66 -10.47 6.26 7.58
C LEU A 66 -8.96 6.37 7.78
N LEU A 67 -8.22 5.27 7.58
CA LEU A 67 -6.76 5.24 7.69
C LEU A 67 -6.09 6.10 6.62
N GLU A 68 -6.57 6.06 5.36
CA GLU A 68 -6.04 6.92 4.29
C GLU A 68 -6.26 8.42 4.56
N GLU A 69 -7.40 8.79 5.13
CA GLU A 69 -7.69 10.18 5.53
C GLU A 69 -6.82 10.61 6.73
N TYR A 70 -6.48 9.68 7.63
CA TYR A 70 -5.53 9.91 8.71
C TYR A 70 -4.11 10.12 8.19
N ASP A 71 -3.62 9.23 7.32
CA ASP A 71 -2.29 9.32 6.73
C ASP A 71 -2.12 10.62 5.93
N ARG A 72 -3.15 11.03 5.17
CA ARG A 72 -3.15 12.32 4.47
C ARG A 72 -3.11 13.51 5.43
N ALA A 73 -3.77 13.40 6.57
CA ALA A 73 -3.78 14.46 7.58
C ALA A 73 -2.46 14.57 8.36
N THR A 74 -1.74 13.46 8.59
CA THR A 74 -0.51 13.43 9.40
C THR A 74 0.76 13.58 8.58
N LEU A 75 0.86 12.89 7.44
CA LEU A 75 2.06 12.87 6.59
C LEU A 75 2.05 13.95 5.52
N GLY A 76 0.86 14.49 5.21
CA GLY A 76 0.64 15.41 4.12
C GLY A 76 0.52 14.72 2.76
N GLU A 77 -0.17 15.39 1.84
CA GLU A 77 -0.58 14.83 0.55
C GLU A 77 0.59 14.39 -0.33
N LYS A 78 1.69 15.15 -0.35
CA LYS A 78 2.90 14.83 -1.13
C LYS A 78 3.54 13.51 -0.69
N THR A 79 3.68 13.31 0.62
CA THR A 79 4.30 12.11 1.20
C THR A 79 3.45 10.87 0.93
N VAL A 80 2.13 10.98 1.11
CA VAL A 80 1.20 9.87 0.81
C VAL A 80 1.25 9.49 -0.68
N ASN A 81 1.29 10.48 -1.58
CA ASN A 81 1.41 10.22 -3.02
C ASN A 81 2.71 9.48 -3.36
N SER A 82 3.83 9.85 -2.74
CA SER A 82 5.10 9.13 -2.89
C SER A 82 4.99 7.68 -2.43
N TYR A 83 4.37 7.41 -1.27
CA TYR A 83 4.19 6.02 -0.79
C TYR A 83 3.25 5.22 -1.69
N GLN A 84 2.18 5.83 -2.20
CA GLN A 84 1.30 5.17 -3.17
C GLN A 84 2.03 4.84 -4.47
N TYR A 85 2.89 5.73 -4.95
CA TYR A 85 3.73 5.48 -6.12
C TYR A 85 4.68 4.30 -5.88
N VAL A 86 5.40 4.30 -4.75
CA VAL A 86 6.28 3.18 -4.36
C VAL A 86 5.50 1.88 -4.23
N ARG A 87 4.32 1.89 -3.60
CA ARG A 87 3.47 0.69 -3.47
C ARG A 87 3.03 0.14 -4.83
N LYS A 88 2.63 1.01 -5.77
CA LYS A 88 2.28 0.62 -7.15
C LYS A 88 3.49 0.05 -7.88
N LEU A 89 4.65 0.71 -7.77
CA LEU A 89 5.90 0.23 -8.35
C LEU A 89 6.25 -1.17 -7.83
N LEU A 90 6.24 -1.37 -6.50
CA LEU A 90 6.52 -2.66 -5.87
C LEU A 90 5.48 -3.73 -6.24
N GLY A 91 4.20 -3.35 -6.37
CA GLY A 91 3.15 -4.26 -6.85
C GLY A 91 3.40 -4.72 -8.29
N ASN A 92 3.80 -3.80 -9.17
CA ASN A 92 4.16 -4.13 -10.55
C ASN A 92 5.40 -5.03 -10.60
N LEU A 93 6.37 -4.84 -9.70
CA LEU A 93 7.56 -5.69 -9.62
C LEU A 93 7.24 -7.12 -9.16
N LYS A 94 6.24 -7.32 -8.30
CA LYS A 94 5.77 -8.67 -7.94
C LYS A 94 5.19 -9.45 -9.11
N ASN A 95 4.64 -8.74 -10.11
CA ASN A 95 4.19 -9.36 -11.35
C ASN A 95 5.35 -9.62 -12.33
N VAL A 96 6.53 -9.02 -12.10
CA VAL A 96 7.76 -9.26 -12.87
C VAL A 96 8.58 -10.43 -12.29
N THR A 97 8.32 -10.84 -11.04
CA THR A 97 9.02 -11.98 -10.42
C THR A 97 8.63 -13.35 -10.94
N GLU A 98 7.64 -13.47 -11.84
CA GLU A 98 7.55 -14.60 -12.78
C GLU A 98 8.53 -14.41 -13.96
N LYS A 99 9.79 -14.10 -13.65
CA LYS A 99 10.88 -14.37 -14.58
C LYS A 99 11.21 -15.84 -14.44
N VAL A 100 10.99 -16.61 -15.51
CA VAL A 100 11.54 -17.95 -15.65
C VAL A 100 13.06 -17.84 -15.59
N CYS A 101 13.63 -18.07 -14.40
CA CYS A 101 15.07 -18.23 -14.25
C CYS A 101 15.46 -19.57 -14.86
N LEU A 102 16.07 -19.54 -16.05
CA LEU A 102 16.67 -20.74 -16.63
C LEU A 102 18.04 -20.95 -16.00
N ASP A 103 18.28 -22.16 -15.48
CA ASP A 103 19.61 -22.59 -15.03
C ASP A 103 20.68 -22.26 -16.08
N VAL A 104 21.84 -21.84 -15.59
CA VAL A 104 23.03 -21.59 -16.41
C VAL A 104 23.32 -22.81 -17.29
N GLY A 105 23.30 -22.61 -18.61
CA GLY A 105 23.52 -23.67 -19.61
C GLY A 105 22.26 -24.28 -20.25
N LYS A 106 21.06 -23.95 -19.77
CA LYS A 106 19.78 -24.41 -20.39
C LYS A 106 19.18 -23.43 -21.40
N TRP A 107 19.92 -22.40 -21.83
CA TRP A 107 19.46 -21.39 -22.79
C TRP A 107 19.04 -21.98 -24.16
N LYS A 108 19.57 -23.14 -24.55
CA LYS A 108 19.11 -23.87 -25.75
C LYS A 108 17.65 -24.34 -25.66
N GLN A 109 17.14 -24.55 -24.44
CA GLN A 109 15.74 -24.89 -24.18
C GLN A 109 14.85 -23.63 -24.10
N ALA A 110 15.46 -22.44 -23.91
CA ALA A 110 14.75 -21.16 -23.86
C ALA A 110 14.03 -20.84 -25.17
N ALA A 111 14.63 -21.19 -26.31
CA ALA A 111 14.04 -20.98 -27.63
C ALA A 111 12.73 -21.75 -27.83
N ALA A 112 12.56 -22.91 -27.17
CA ALA A 112 11.32 -23.68 -27.19
C ALA A 112 10.24 -23.10 -26.25
N LEU A 113 10.63 -22.30 -25.25
CA LEU A 113 9.75 -21.74 -24.21
C LEU A 113 9.29 -20.31 -24.50
N LEU A 114 10.12 -19.50 -25.19
CA LEU A 114 9.88 -18.05 -25.32
C LEU A 114 9.00 -17.66 -26.51
N GLY A 115 8.68 -18.57 -27.43
CA GLY A 115 8.14 -18.18 -28.73
C GLY A 115 9.11 -17.23 -29.44
N THR A 116 8.80 -16.82 -30.66
CA THR A 116 9.77 -16.13 -31.54
C THR A 116 10.20 -14.73 -31.09
N GLU A 117 9.68 -14.19 -29.98
CA GLU A 117 10.05 -12.87 -29.48
C GLU A 117 10.16 -12.86 -27.94
N GLY A 118 11.40 -12.94 -27.45
CA GLY A 118 11.71 -12.83 -26.03
C GLY A 118 13.07 -12.18 -25.81
N ASN A 119 13.14 -11.27 -24.83
CA ASN A 119 14.40 -10.67 -24.40
C ASN A 119 15.11 -11.61 -23.42
N ILE A 120 16.30 -12.10 -23.78
CA ILE A 120 17.15 -12.89 -22.89
C ILE A 120 18.06 -11.92 -22.13
N CYS A 121 17.96 -11.91 -20.80
CA CYS A 121 18.89 -11.18 -19.94
C CYS A 121 20.06 -12.10 -19.57
N LEU A 122 21.29 -11.68 -19.89
CA LEU A 122 22.52 -12.34 -19.46
C LEU A 122 23.07 -11.57 -18.25
N GLU A 123 23.31 -12.25 -17.13
CA GLU A 123 23.64 -11.62 -15.85
C GLU A 123 25.13 -11.68 -15.51
N SER A 124 25.95 -12.40 -16.30
CA SER A 124 27.39 -12.48 -16.09
C SER A 124 28.23 -12.22 -17.34
N ARG A 125 29.41 -11.64 -17.15
CA ARG A 125 30.38 -11.39 -18.24
C ARG A 125 30.77 -12.67 -18.98
N LYS A 126 30.85 -13.80 -18.27
CA LYS A 126 31.08 -15.13 -18.85
C LYS A 126 29.92 -15.56 -19.77
N GLU A 127 28.68 -15.25 -19.42
CA GLU A 127 27.51 -15.56 -20.27
C GLU A 127 27.50 -14.72 -21.55
N ILE A 128 27.87 -13.45 -21.47
CA ILE A 128 27.99 -12.57 -22.65
C ILE A 128 29.06 -13.11 -23.61
N GLU A 129 30.23 -13.50 -23.09
CA GLU A 129 31.32 -14.05 -23.90
C GLU A 129 30.95 -15.39 -24.56
N MET A 130 30.27 -16.29 -23.83
CA MET A 130 29.76 -17.54 -24.41
C MET A 130 28.71 -17.31 -25.49
N CYS A 131 27.82 -16.34 -25.32
CA CYS A 131 26.82 -15.99 -26.32
C CYS A 131 27.48 -15.40 -27.59
N TRP A 132 28.53 -14.59 -27.41
CA TRP A 132 29.33 -14.02 -28.50
C TRP A 132 30.06 -15.07 -29.34
N ILE A 133 30.61 -16.11 -28.70
CA ILE A 133 31.33 -17.20 -29.40
C ILE A 133 30.37 -18.04 -30.25
N LEU A 134 29.12 -18.20 -29.79
CA LEU A 134 28.13 -19.08 -30.42
C LEU A 134 27.27 -18.39 -31.49
N CYS A 135 27.04 -17.08 -31.40
CA CYS A 135 26.25 -16.35 -32.40
C CYS A 135 27.02 -16.02 -33.69
N GLY A 136 28.34 -16.18 -33.72
CA GLY A 136 29.16 -15.91 -34.90
C GLY A 136 29.21 -14.43 -35.27
N ARG A 137 30.41 -13.90 -35.50
CA ARG A 137 30.55 -12.61 -36.18
C ARG A 137 30.00 -12.74 -37.60
N LEU A 138 28.96 -11.97 -37.92
CA LEU A 138 28.83 -11.33 -39.24
C LEU A 138 30.05 -10.45 -39.52
#